data_AF-A0A7C6KF76-F1
#
_entry.id   AF-A0A7C6KF76-F1
#
_cell.length_a   1.000
_cell.length_b   1.000
_cell.length_c   1.000
_cell.angle_alpha   90.00
_cell.angle_beta   90.00
_cell.angle_gamma   90.00
#
_symmetry.space_group_name_H-M   'P 1'
#
loop_
_entity.id
_entity.type
_entity.pdbx_description
1 polymer ?
#
loop_
_entity_poly.entity_id
_entity_poly.type
_entity_poly.pdbx_seq_one_letter_code
_entity_poly.pdbx_strand_id
1 'polypeptide(L)'
;MKSRLLLTGCAALMAAAMAFDANSQGYENTKEWWRRYKEQKEAINAHMKRYGINREDITALRRLRETWPPYSEPHTRIPAEEFLNPGEHYRFELDEYIINMLVPTHGKHDTGQWIYPYVNTHAPDAAMKEYLEQEKGSLPIASLGWYNCVFFGCMNSRGDVSGVTMTYRILSPEEISGKFSTPENLRKGQIEWNQYLIKQAQTRYGSNPIISRAEEEAYQIAINPEIVTINGRVWVRYAMNMYMTRDYHYLTTLSPGRMLSVRFGMPNGHDYNAQPDPSTWPGSAKKAYANMEKMAASLRVSKIDDDGSPDPFVVERVEPAPLPVREPLPSSQ
;
A
#
# COMPACT_ATOMS: atom_id res chain seq x y z
N MET A 1 -15.66 -24.49 -33.61
CA MET A 1 -15.79 -23.08 -34.05
C MET A 1 -16.32 -22.22 -32.91
N LYS A 2 -15.49 -21.81 -31.95
CA LYS A 2 -15.87 -20.87 -30.87
C LYS A 2 -14.62 -20.13 -30.38
N SER A 3 -14.11 -19.20 -31.20
CA SER A 3 -12.89 -18.44 -30.90
C SER A 3 -12.90 -17.03 -31.50
N ARG A 4 -14.04 -16.34 -31.54
CA ARG A 4 -14.13 -15.00 -32.18
C ARG A 4 -14.91 -13.90 -31.45
N LEU A 5 -15.50 -14.14 -30.27
CA LEU A 5 -16.37 -13.13 -29.63
C LEU A 5 -15.94 -12.63 -28.23
N LEU A 6 -14.85 -13.14 -27.67
CA LEU A 6 -14.24 -12.56 -26.45
C LEU A 6 -13.51 -11.22 -26.71
N LEU A 7 -13.42 -10.79 -27.96
CA LEU A 7 -12.68 -9.61 -28.36
C LEU A 7 -13.50 -8.32 -28.36
N THR A 8 -14.83 -8.32 -28.44
CA THR A 8 -15.59 -7.09 -28.78
C THR A 8 -15.77 -6.09 -27.64
N GLY A 9 -16.01 -6.53 -26.40
CA GLY A 9 -16.10 -5.63 -25.24
C GLY A 9 -14.74 -5.10 -24.78
N CYS A 10 -13.72 -5.95 -24.82
CA CYS A 10 -12.33 -5.58 -24.53
C CYS A 10 -11.73 -4.73 -25.67
N ALA A 11 -12.13 -4.96 -26.93
CA ALA A 11 -11.74 -4.13 -28.06
C ALA A 11 -12.43 -2.77 -28.07
N ALA A 12 -13.57 -2.54 -27.42
CA ALA A 12 -14.13 -1.19 -27.32
C ALA A 12 -13.34 -0.31 -26.33
N LEU A 13 -12.94 -0.88 -25.19
CA LEU A 13 -12.02 -0.24 -24.22
C LEU A 13 -10.59 -0.11 -24.80
N MET A 14 -10.09 -1.12 -25.50
CA MET A 14 -8.80 -1.06 -26.18
C MET A 14 -8.83 -0.18 -27.44
N ALA A 15 -9.91 -0.10 -28.21
CA ALA A 15 -10.02 0.82 -29.35
C ALA A 15 -10.17 2.27 -28.89
N ALA A 16 -10.83 2.52 -27.75
CA ALA A 16 -10.83 3.84 -27.13
C ALA A 16 -9.43 4.25 -26.63
N ALA A 17 -8.63 3.28 -26.15
CA ALA A 17 -7.23 3.52 -25.77
C ALA A 17 -6.28 3.62 -26.98
N MET A 18 -6.47 2.82 -28.03
CA MET A 18 -5.66 2.83 -29.26
C MET A 18 -6.00 4.00 -30.19
N ALA A 19 -7.24 4.53 -30.15
CA ALA A 19 -7.60 5.75 -30.86
C ALA A 19 -6.86 6.99 -30.33
N PHE A 20 -6.26 6.90 -29.13
CA PHE A 20 -5.40 7.96 -28.58
C PHE A 20 -3.98 7.92 -29.15
N ASP A 21 -3.47 6.74 -29.52
CA ASP A 21 -2.12 6.58 -30.09
C ASP A 21 -2.00 7.19 -31.49
N ALA A 22 -3.08 7.15 -32.29
CA ALA A 22 -3.09 7.63 -33.67
C ALA A 22 -3.29 9.16 -33.82
N ASN A 23 -3.56 9.89 -32.73
CA ASN A 23 -3.85 11.33 -32.78
C ASN A 23 -3.06 12.15 -31.76
N SER A 24 -1.90 11.65 -31.31
CA SER A 24 -1.01 12.32 -30.34
C SER A 24 -0.24 13.53 -30.92
N GLN A 25 -0.53 13.94 -32.15
CA GLN A 25 -0.03 15.19 -32.72
C GLN A 25 -0.99 16.34 -32.39
N GLY A 26 -0.74 16.98 -31.23
CA GLY A 26 -1.38 18.23 -30.81
C GLY A 26 -2.19 18.09 -29.53
N TYR A 27 -1.57 18.35 -28.39
CA TYR A 27 -2.26 18.47 -27.10
C TYR A 27 -3.10 19.75 -27.09
N GLU A 28 -4.31 19.67 -27.64
CA GLU A 28 -5.26 20.77 -27.63
C GLU A 28 -5.98 20.84 -26.27
N ASN A 29 -5.65 21.86 -25.47
CA ASN A 29 -6.35 22.24 -24.24
C ASN A 29 -7.73 22.84 -24.56
N THR A 30 -8.59 22.07 -25.23
CA THR A 30 -9.92 22.49 -25.66
C THR A 30 -10.99 22.04 -24.67
N LYS A 31 -12.13 22.75 -24.64
CA LYS A 31 -13.31 22.35 -23.85
C LYS A 31 -13.76 20.92 -24.19
N GLU A 32 -13.60 20.50 -25.44
CA GLU A 32 -13.99 19.16 -25.88
C GLU A 32 -13.07 18.08 -25.32
N TRP A 33 -11.76 18.32 -25.29
CA TRP A 33 -10.80 17.44 -24.62
C TRP A 33 -11.16 17.24 -23.14
N TRP A 34 -11.43 18.33 -22.41
CA TRP A 34 -11.82 18.28 -21.00
C TRP A 34 -13.13 17.52 -20.76
N ARG A 35 -14.10 17.67 -21.67
CA ARG A 35 -15.35 16.90 -21.61
C ARG A 35 -15.07 15.40 -21.75
N ARG A 36 -14.30 14.99 -22.76
CA ARG A 36 -13.94 13.58 -22.99
C ARG A 36 -13.12 13.00 -21.83
N TYR A 37 -12.15 13.76 -21.31
CA TYR A 37 -11.36 13.36 -20.14
C TYR A 37 -12.27 13.08 -18.93
N LYS A 38 -13.21 13.99 -18.64
CA LYS A 38 -14.14 13.85 -17.51
C LYS A 38 -15.04 12.63 -17.69
N GLU A 39 -15.63 12.45 -18.87
CA GLU A 39 -16.50 11.31 -19.19
C GLU A 39 -15.78 9.97 -19.05
N GLN A 40 -14.55 9.86 -19.56
CA GLN A 40 -13.75 8.64 -19.44
C GLN A 40 -13.35 8.36 -17.99
N LYS A 41 -12.93 9.38 -17.24
CA LYS A 41 -12.60 9.25 -15.82
C LYS A 41 -13.82 8.81 -15.01
N GLU A 42 -14.99 9.38 -15.29
CA GLU A 42 -16.25 9.01 -14.63
C GLU A 42 -16.65 7.56 -14.95
N ALA A 43 -16.46 7.11 -16.19
CA ALA A 43 -16.73 5.72 -16.57
C ALA A 43 -15.80 4.73 -15.85
N ILE A 44 -14.50 4.99 -15.80
CA ILE A 44 -13.52 4.16 -15.06
C ILE A 44 -13.86 4.14 -13.57
N ASN A 45 -14.14 5.31 -12.99
CA ASN A 45 -14.54 5.41 -11.58
C ASN A 45 -15.84 4.67 -11.29
N ALA A 46 -16.83 4.73 -12.19
CA ALA A 46 -18.08 4.00 -12.04
C ALA A 46 -17.86 2.48 -12.11
N HIS A 47 -16.97 2.01 -12.98
CA HIS A 47 -16.59 0.60 -13.06
C HIS A 47 -15.94 0.14 -11.74
N MET A 48 -14.92 0.85 -11.25
CA MET A 48 -14.26 0.55 -9.98
C MET A 48 -15.24 0.55 -8.79
N LYS A 49 -16.20 1.47 -8.77
CA LYS A 49 -17.24 1.53 -7.72
C LYS A 49 -18.21 0.36 -7.77
N ARG A 50 -18.44 -0.26 -8.93
CA ARG A 50 -19.40 -1.37 -9.08
C ARG A 50 -18.75 -2.73 -8.88
N TYR A 51 -17.53 -2.91 -9.37
CA TYR A 51 -16.90 -4.23 -9.46
C TYR A 51 -15.63 -4.37 -8.62
N GLY A 52 -15.22 -3.32 -7.90
CA GLY A 52 -13.95 -3.26 -7.21
C GLY A 52 -12.83 -2.78 -8.13
N ILE A 53 -11.65 -2.55 -7.53
CA ILE A 53 -10.49 -2.00 -8.24
C ILE A 53 -9.65 -3.15 -8.80
N ASN A 54 -9.45 -3.16 -10.13
CA ASN A 54 -8.60 -4.14 -10.81
C ASN A 54 -7.44 -3.47 -11.57
N ARG A 55 -6.54 -4.28 -12.14
CA ARG A 55 -5.36 -3.79 -12.87
C ARG A 55 -5.72 -3.00 -14.13
N GLU A 56 -6.77 -3.41 -14.85
CA GLU A 56 -7.18 -2.75 -16.09
C GLU A 56 -7.69 -1.33 -15.85
N ASP A 57 -8.55 -1.14 -14.85
CA ASP A 57 -9.10 0.17 -14.45
C ASP A 57 -7.99 1.12 -14.06
N ILE A 58 -7.03 0.60 -13.28
CA ILE A 58 -5.87 1.31 -12.81
C ILE A 58 -4.96 1.74 -13.98
N THR A 59 -4.72 0.84 -14.93
CA THR A 59 -3.96 1.14 -16.15
C THR A 59 -4.67 2.18 -17.02
N ALA A 60 -5.99 2.08 -17.17
CA ALA A 60 -6.80 3.02 -17.93
C ALA A 60 -6.78 4.42 -17.30
N LEU A 61 -6.93 4.51 -15.97
CA LEU A 61 -6.90 5.80 -15.26
C LEU A 61 -5.53 6.47 -15.36
N ARG A 62 -4.45 5.67 -15.29
CA ARG A 62 -3.08 6.16 -15.48
C ARG A 62 -2.90 6.74 -16.88
N ARG A 63 -3.22 5.99 -17.94
CA ARG A 63 -3.12 6.49 -19.33
C ARG A 63 -3.90 7.79 -19.52
N LEU A 64 -5.11 7.85 -18.96
CA LEU A 64 -5.93 9.06 -19.02
C LEU A 64 -5.25 10.26 -18.34
N ARG A 65 -4.62 10.06 -17.18
CA ARG A 65 -3.87 11.10 -16.45
C ARG A 65 -2.57 11.49 -17.12
N GLU A 66 -1.86 10.53 -17.73
CA GLU A 66 -0.66 10.82 -18.51
C GLU A 66 -0.98 11.73 -19.69
N THR A 67 -2.20 11.72 -20.22
CA THR A 67 -2.56 12.67 -21.30
C THR A 67 -2.84 14.10 -20.80
N TRP A 68 -2.73 14.38 -19.48
CA TRP A 68 -3.04 15.66 -18.84
C TRP A 68 -1.78 16.49 -18.50
N PRO A 69 -1.63 17.73 -19.01
CA PRO A 69 -0.56 18.63 -18.60
C PRO A 69 -0.87 19.41 -17.30
N PRO A 70 0.13 19.68 -16.42
CA PRO A 70 1.51 19.23 -16.52
C PRO A 70 1.66 17.76 -16.14
N TYR A 71 2.57 17.07 -16.86
CA TYR A 71 3.09 15.75 -16.52
C TYR A 71 3.96 15.82 -15.26
N SER A 72 3.39 16.22 -14.12
CA SER A 72 4.19 16.53 -12.94
C SER A 72 4.27 15.38 -11.94
N GLU A 73 3.46 14.33 -12.09
CA GLU A 73 3.48 13.20 -11.16
C GLU A 73 3.48 11.87 -11.92
N PRO A 74 4.49 10.99 -11.75
CA PRO A 74 4.46 9.63 -12.29
C PRO A 74 3.34 8.76 -11.68
N HIS A 75 2.57 9.31 -10.76
CA HIS A 75 1.57 8.61 -9.99
C HIS A 75 0.32 9.44 -9.79
N THR A 76 -0.83 8.79 -9.90
CA THR A 76 -2.13 9.41 -9.62
C THR A 76 -2.66 8.87 -8.31
N ARG A 77 -2.75 9.66 -7.25
CA ARG A 77 -3.46 9.19 -6.06
C ARG A 77 -4.96 9.09 -6.36
N ILE A 78 -5.54 7.94 -6.06
CA ILE A 78 -7.00 7.75 -6.06
C ILE A 78 -7.47 7.87 -4.60
N PRO A 79 -8.48 8.71 -4.32
CA PRO A 79 -9.06 8.83 -2.98
C PRO A 79 -9.73 7.50 -2.61
N ALA A 80 -9.19 6.82 -1.60
CA ALA A 80 -9.64 5.48 -1.23
C ALA A 80 -11.12 5.46 -0.80
N GLU A 81 -11.56 6.56 -0.17
CA GLU A 81 -12.92 6.77 0.30
C GLU A 81 -14.00 6.72 -0.78
N GLU A 82 -13.64 7.00 -2.03
CA GLU A 82 -14.61 6.96 -3.12
C GLU A 82 -14.90 5.52 -3.57
N PHE A 83 -14.00 4.58 -3.29
CA PHE A 83 -14.02 3.25 -3.91
C PHE A 83 -14.11 2.10 -2.91
N LEU A 84 -13.67 2.29 -1.66
CA LEU A 84 -13.58 1.23 -0.65
C LEU A 84 -14.60 1.45 0.46
N ASN A 85 -15.45 0.45 0.73
CA ASN A 85 -16.31 0.50 1.92
C ASN A 85 -15.61 -0.13 3.14
N PRO A 86 -15.89 0.38 4.35
CA PRO A 86 -15.39 -0.23 5.58
C PRO A 86 -15.78 -1.72 5.70
N GLY A 87 -14.82 -2.58 6.04
CA GLY A 87 -15.04 -4.01 6.19
C GLY A 87 -15.03 -4.83 4.89
N GLU A 88 -14.99 -4.20 3.70
CA GLU A 88 -14.70 -4.90 2.44
C GLU A 88 -13.22 -5.31 2.38
N HIS A 89 -12.89 -6.30 1.55
CA HIS A 89 -11.49 -6.55 1.20
C HIS A 89 -11.07 -5.59 0.09
N TYR A 90 -10.06 -4.77 0.38
CA TYR A 90 -9.30 -4.11 -0.66
C TYR A 90 -8.39 -5.14 -1.32
N ARG A 91 -8.45 -5.20 -2.65
CA ARG A 91 -7.60 -6.00 -3.52
C ARG A 91 -6.83 -5.07 -4.43
N PHE A 92 -5.53 -5.30 -4.56
CA PHE A 92 -4.71 -4.62 -5.56
C PHE A 92 -3.78 -5.59 -6.25
N GLU A 93 -3.55 -5.33 -7.53
CA GLU A 93 -2.72 -6.14 -8.39
C GLU A 93 -1.48 -5.35 -8.78
N LEU A 94 -0.31 -5.89 -8.49
CA LEU A 94 0.98 -5.27 -8.71
C LEU A 94 1.95 -6.32 -9.22
N ASP A 95 2.52 -6.08 -10.40
CA ASP A 95 3.32 -7.05 -11.13
C ASP A 95 2.54 -8.36 -11.37
N GLU A 96 3.00 -9.47 -10.81
CA GLU A 96 2.33 -10.78 -10.79
C GLU A 96 1.58 -11.07 -9.48
N TYR A 97 1.55 -10.13 -8.52
CA TYR A 97 0.96 -10.35 -7.20
C TYR A 97 -0.40 -9.72 -7.07
N ILE A 98 -1.28 -10.45 -6.38
CA ILE A 98 -2.54 -9.94 -5.86
C ILE A 98 -2.38 -9.83 -4.35
N ILE A 99 -2.44 -8.61 -3.85
CA ILE A 99 -2.34 -8.32 -2.42
C ILE A 99 -3.71 -7.85 -1.95
N ASN A 100 -4.17 -8.44 -0.84
CA ASN A 100 -5.51 -8.19 -0.31
C ASN A 100 -5.45 -7.96 1.20
N MET A 101 -6.35 -7.09 1.68
CA MET A 101 -6.51 -6.81 3.10
C MET A 101 -7.90 -6.24 3.35
N LEU A 102 -8.48 -6.53 4.51
CA LEU A 102 -9.69 -5.88 4.98
C LEU A 102 -9.48 -4.36 5.14
N VAL A 103 -10.43 -3.57 4.66
CA VAL A 103 -10.50 -2.13 4.86
C VAL A 103 -10.92 -1.85 6.29
N PRO A 104 -10.27 -0.91 7.00
CA PRO A 104 -10.62 -0.62 8.39
C PRO A 104 -12.11 -0.27 8.53
N THR A 105 -12.78 -0.87 9.53
CA THR A 105 -14.23 -0.71 9.73
C THR A 105 -14.64 0.68 10.25
N HIS A 106 -13.68 1.47 10.75
CA HIS A 106 -13.94 2.75 11.40
C HIS A 106 -12.89 3.81 11.05
N GLY A 107 -13.40 5.03 10.96
CA GLY A 107 -12.76 6.19 10.37
C GLY A 107 -13.81 6.73 9.41
N LYS A 108 -14.32 7.94 9.66
CA LYS A 108 -15.00 8.62 8.56
C LYS A 108 -14.01 8.60 7.39
N HIS A 109 -14.55 8.43 6.20
CA HIS A 109 -13.88 8.65 4.93
C HIS A 109 -13.23 10.05 4.93
N ASP A 110 -12.12 10.18 5.63
CA ASP A 110 -11.43 11.43 5.88
C ASP A 110 -10.55 11.68 4.67
N THR A 111 -10.66 12.90 4.15
CA THR A 111 -9.93 13.39 2.98
C THR A 111 -8.44 13.13 3.15
N GLY A 112 -7.85 12.36 2.22
CA GLY A 112 -6.41 12.09 2.20
C GLY A 112 -6.01 10.63 2.35
N GLN A 113 -6.97 9.70 2.49
CA GLN A 113 -6.68 8.29 2.24
C GLN A 113 -6.49 8.07 0.75
N TRP A 114 -5.50 7.29 0.37
CA TRP A 114 -5.21 7.10 -1.04
C TRP A 114 -4.67 5.71 -1.33
N ILE A 115 -4.83 5.34 -2.59
CA ILE A 115 -4.22 4.18 -3.21
C ILE A 115 -3.47 4.62 -4.47
N TYR A 116 -2.33 3.99 -4.73
CA TYR A 116 -1.53 4.27 -5.92
C TYR A 116 -1.83 3.27 -7.07
N PRO A 117 -1.96 3.77 -8.30
CA PRO A 117 -2.38 3.03 -9.47
C PRO A 117 -1.21 2.52 -10.33
N TYR A 118 -0.03 2.27 -9.75
CA TYR A 118 1.06 1.71 -10.54
C TYR A 118 1.05 0.19 -10.44
N VAL A 119 1.13 -0.50 -11.59
CA VAL A 119 0.85 -1.96 -11.65
C VAL A 119 1.96 -2.79 -12.27
N ASN A 120 3.02 -2.19 -12.81
CA ASN A 120 4.09 -2.93 -13.49
C ASN A 120 5.47 -2.29 -13.25
N THR A 121 6.17 -2.77 -12.25
CA THR A 121 7.54 -2.43 -11.88
C THR A 121 8.60 -3.24 -12.62
N HIS A 122 8.23 -4.30 -13.36
CA HIS A 122 9.19 -5.07 -14.16
C HIS A 122 9.67 -4.33 -15.41
N ALA A 123 8.80 -3.51 -15.99
CA ALA A 123 9.10 -2.68 -17.15
C ALA A 123 8.64 -1.24 -16.91
N PRO A 124 9.30 -0.50 -16.01
CA PRO A 124 8.90 0.86 -15.70
C PRO A 124 9.18 1.80 -16.87
N ASP A 125 8.26 2.73 -17.13
CA ASP A 125 8.50 3.88 -18.01
C ASP A 125 9.59 4.81 -17.43
N ALA A 126 10.03 5.79 -18.23
CA ALA A 126 11.15 6.66 -17.86
C ALA A 126 10.91 7.45 -16.56
N ALA A 127 9.69 7.98 -16.37
CA ALA A 127 9.36 8.77 -15.17
C ALA A 127 9.31 7.89 -13.91
N MET A 128 8.74 6.68 -14.03
CA MET A 128 8.78 5.70 -12.95
C MET A 128 10.21 5.25 -12.64
N LYS A 129 11.04 5.06 -13.66
CA LYS A 129 12.43 4.64 -13.47
C LYS A 129 13.21 5.69 -12.70
N GLU A 130 13.06 6.97 -13.06
CA GLU A 130 13.64 8.09 -12.31
C GLU A 130 13.13 8.12 -10.86
N TYR A 131 11.82 7.96 -10.65
CA TYR A 131 11.23 7.90 -9.32
C TYR A 131 11.80 6.75 -8.48
N LEU A 132 11.87 5.54 -9.03
CA LEU A 132 12.41 4.36 -8.35
C LEU A 132 13.90 4.52 -8.04
N GLU A 133 14.68 5.19 -8.89
CA GLU A 133 16.08 5.50 -8.61
C GLU A 133 16.20 6.47 -7.43
N GLN A 134 15.38 7.53 -7.39
CA GLN A 134 15.33 8.50 -6.29
C GLN A 134 14.91 7.86 -4.97
N GLU A 135 13.89 7.00 -5.00
CA GLU A 135 13.32 6.31 -3.84
C GLU A 135 14.02 4.99 -3.51
N LYS A 136 15.14 4.66 -4.17
CA LYS A 136 15.93 3.44 -3.95
C LYS A 136 15.10 2.16 -4.05
N GLY A 137 14.25 2.10 -5.07
CA GLY A 137 13.34 1.01 -5.37
C GLY A 137 12.08 0.98 -4.53
N SER A 138 11.85 1.92 -3.63
CA SER A 138 10.66 2.00 -2.79
C SER A 138 9.49 2.66 -3.53
N LEU A 139 8.33 2.01 -3.52
CA LEU A 139 7.09 2.49 -4.11
C LEU A 139 5.97 2.40 -3.07
N PRO A 140 5.48 3.54 -2.54
CA PRO A 140 4.27 3.53 -1.74
C PRO A 140 3.09 3.04 -2.60
N ILE A 141 2.21 2.23 -2.03
CA ILE A 141 1.09 1.61 -2.79
C ILE A 141 -0.27 1.93 -2.18
N ALA A 142 -0.35 2.13 -0.87
CA ALA A 142 -1.56 2.59 -0.20
C ALA A 142 -1.25 3.32 1.10
N SER A 143 -2.12 4.27 1.45
CA SER A 143 -2.20 4.90 2.76
C SER A 143 -3.68 4.99 3.13
N LEU A 144 -4.14 4.05 3.95
CA LEU A 144 -5.50 3.99 4.46
C LEU A 144 -5.44 4.27 5.96
N GLY A 145 -6.49 4.79 6.58
CA GLY A 145 -6.38 5.00 8.01
C GLY A 145 -7.61 5.50 8.74
N TRP A 146 -7.36 5.78 10.01
CA TRP A 146 -8.32 6.34 10.95
C TRP A 146 -7.75 7.63 11.52
N TYR A 147 -8.48 8.74 11.41
CA TYR A 147 -8.12 9.94 12.15
C TYR A 147 -8.60 9.81 13.60
N ASN A 148 -7.87 9.04 14.42
CA ASN A 148 -8.16 8.94 15.85
C ASN A 148 -7.02 9.58 16.63
N CYS A 149 -7.33 10.68 17.31
CA CYS A 149 -6.47 11.32 18.29
C CYS A 149 -6.88 10.90 19.70
N VAL A 150 -5.92 10.68 20.59
CA VAL A 150 -6.21 10.32 21.99
C VAL A 150 -6.47 11.57 22.86
N PHE A 151 -6.13 12.78 22.39
CA PHE A 151 -6.22 14.03 23.17
C PHE A 151 -6.79 15.23 22.39
N PHE A 152 -7.28 16.26 23.10
CA PHE A 152 -7.94 17.48 22.55
C PHE A 152 -7.02 18.40 21.68
N GLY A 153 -5.77 18.03 21.43
CA GLY A 153 -4.73 18.87 20.81
C GLY A 153 -4.41 18.60 19.34
N CYS A 154 -5.20 17.78 18.63
CA CYS A 154 -4.95 17.47 17.21
C CYS A 154 -5.38 18.59 16.25
N MET A 155 -4.96 19.82 16.53
CA MET A 155 -4.94 20.86 15.50
C MET A 155 -3.67 20.66 14.66
N ASN A 156 -3.85 20.14 13.45
CA ASN A 156 -2.86 20.19 12.37
C ASN A 156 -1.57 19.37 12.56
N SER A 157 -1.63 18.11 13.03
CA SER A 157 -0.47 17.22 12.83
C SER A 157 -0.36 16.87 11.34
N ARG A 158 0.67 17.45 10.70
CA ARG A 158 1.05 17.26 9.31
C ARG A 158 1.25 15.76 9.01
N GLY A 159 0.42 15.19 8.14
CA GLY A 159 0.79 14.04 7.31
C GLY A 159 0.84 12.64 7.94
N ASP A 160 0.92 12.49 9.26
CA ASP A 160 0.94 11.16 9.89
C ASP A 160 -0.46 10.63 10.12
N VAL A 161 -0.91 9.75 9.22
CA VAL A 161 -2.17 9.01 9.37
C VAL A 161 -1.92 7.84 10.32
N SER A 162 -2.54 7.85 11.51
CA SER A 162 -2.73 6.60 12.26
C SER A 162 -3.58 5.66 11.41
N GLY A 163 -3.07 4.50 11.07
CA GLY A 163 -3.68 3.71 9.98
C GLY A 163 -2.75 2.66 9.44
N VAL A 164 -2.87 2.37 8.16
CA VAL A 164 -2.07 1.39 7.43
C VAL A 164 -1.43 2.03 6.20
N THR A 165 -0.11 1.95 6.14
CA THR A 165 0.65 2.29 4.94
C THR A 165 1.28 1.03 4.38
N MET A 166 1.18 0.86 3.08
CA MET A 166 1.80 -0.25 2.37
C MET A 166 2.85 0.29 1.41
N THR A 167 4.00 -0.37 1.37
CA THR A 167 5.11 -0.04 0.49
C THR A 167 5.60 -1.30 -0.19
N TYR A 168 5.72 -1.24 -1.50
CA TYR A 168 6.33 -2.27 -2.32
C TYR A 168 7.74 -1.83 -2.70
N ARG A 169 8.72 -2.73 -2.60
CA ARG A 169 10.11 -2.38 -2.84
C ARG A 169 10.79 -3.36 -3.79
N ILE A 170 11.52 -2.80 -4.74
CA ILE A 170 12.46 -3.52 -5.61
C ILE A 170 13.77 -3.71 -4.86
N LEU A 171 14.21 -4.97 -4.74
CA LEU A 171 15.42 -5.33 -4.03
C LEU A 171 16.63 -5.36 -4.98
N SER A 172 17.78 -4.91 -4.50
CA SER A 172 19.04 -5.07 -5.25
C SER A 172 19.50 -6.54 -5.24
N PRO A 173 20.34 -6.98 -6.21
CA PRO A 173 20.88 -8.35 -6.24
C PRO A 173 21.57 -8.78 -4.92
N GLU A 174 22.28 -7.86 -4.27
CA GLU A 174 22.95 -8.09 -2.99
C GLU A 174 21.95 -8.29 -1.85
N GLU A 175 20.84 -7.56 -1.88
CA GLU A 175 19.76 -7.69 -0.90
C GLU A 175 19.03 -9.03 -1.04
N ILE A 176 18.78 -9.45 -2.29
CA ILE A 176 18.10 -10.71 -2.64
C ILE A 176 18.92 -11.91 -2.14
N SER A 177 20.22 -11.93 -2.42
CA SER A 177 21.11 -13.03 -2.04
C SER A 177 21.54 -12.98 -0.58
N GLY A 178 21.53 -11.80 0.04
CA GLY A 178 21.96 -11.57 1.41
C GLY A 178 20.78 -11.45 2.38
N LYS A 179 20.53 -10.22 2.83
CA LYS A 179 19.68 -9.87 3.97
C LYS A 179 18.22 -10.34 3.82
N PHE A 180 17.72 -10.49 2.60
CA PHE A 180 16.31 -10.79 2.32
C PHE A 180 16.10 -12.16 1.66
N SER A 181 17.11 -13.02 1.66
CA SER A 181 17.05 -14.35 1.04
C SER A 181 16.13 -15.33 1.78
N THR A 182 16.01 -15.23 3.10
CA THR A 182 15.20 -16.11 3.95
C THR A 182 14.48 -15.34 5.06
N PRO A 183 13.41 -15.88 5.66
CA PRO A 183 12.76 -15.26 6.81
C PRO A 183 13.71 -14.97 7.98
N GLU A 184 14.65 -15.87 8.27
CA GLU A 184 15.63 -15.70 9.35
C GLU A 184 16.63 -14.58 9.04
N ASN A 185 17.09 -14.49 7.80
CA ASN A 185 18.00 -13.42 7.37
C ASN A 185 17.29 -12.06 7.41
N LEU A 186 16.03 -11.99 6.95
CA LEU A 186 15.22 -10.77 7.06
C LEU A 186 15.05 -10.37 8.53
N ARG A 187 14.71 -11.32 9.41
CA ARG A 187 14.55 -11.09 10.84
C ARG A 187 15.83 -10.56 11.49
N LYS A 188 16.97 -11.23 11.27
CA LYS A 188 18.28 -10.81 11.77
C LYS A 188 18.62 -9.41 11.27
N GLY A 189 18.42 -9.19 9.99
CA GLY A 189 18.65 -7.91 9.36
C GLY A 189 17.78 -6.77 9.92
N GLN A 190 16.55 -7.08 10.34
CA GLN A 190 15.68 -6.12 10.99
C GLN A 190 16.12 -5.83 12.43
N ILE A 191 16.63 -6.82 13.16
CA ILE A 191 17.22 -6.61 14.50
C ILE A 191 18.38 -5.62 14.42
N GLU A 192 19.30 -5.83 13.48
CA GLU A 192 20.44 -4.94 13.23
C GLU A 192 19.99 -3.52 12.87
N TRP A 193 18.96 -3.39 12.03
CA TRP A 193 18.40 -2.10 11.64
C TRP A 193 17.75 -1.36 12.81
N ASN A 194 16.93 -2.04 13.61
CA ASN A 194 16.30 -1.45 14.79
C ASN A 194 17.35 -0.96 15.79
N GLN A 195 18.41 -1.74 16.03
CA GLN A 195 19.53 -1.33 16.87
C GLN A 195 20.27 -0.11 16.32
N TYR A 196 20.46 -0.05 15.00
CA TYR A 196 21.05 1.12 14.34
C TYR A 196 20.20 2.38 14.54
N LEU A 197 18.87 2.29 14.36
CA LEU A 197 17.96 3.43 14.57
C LEU A 197 18.01 3.96 16.00
N ILE A 198 18.02 3.07 17.00
CA ILE A 198 18.11 3.45 18.41
C ILE A 198 19.41 4.19 18.70
N LYS A 199 20.56 3.66 18.24
CA LYS A 199 21.86 4.31 18.40
C LYS A 199 21.92 5.68 17.73
N GLN A 200 21.32 5.82 16.55
CA GLN A 200 21.22 7.10 15.84
C GLN A 200 20.39 8.11 16.63
N ALA A 201 19.24 7.71 17.19
CA ALA A 201 18.41 8.57 18.03
C ALA A 201 19.17 9.07 19.27
N GLN A 202 19.86 8.16 19.98
CA GLN A 202 20.68 8.49 21.15
C GLN A 202 21.81 9.48 20.81
N THR A 203 22.46 9.29 19.67
CA THR A 203 23.54 10.19 19.21
C THR A 203 23.00 11.58 18.86
N ARG A 204 21.84 11.66 18.21
CA ARG A 204 21.19 12.95 17.88
C ARG A 204 20.84 13.72 19.15
N TYR A 205 20.27 13.07 20.17
CA TYR A 205 19.97 13.70 21.45
C TYR A 205 21.22 14.32 22.09
N GLY A 206 22.33 13.58 22.17
CA GLY A 206 23.59 14.10 22.72
C GLY A 206 24.20 15.29 21.97
N SER A 207 23.73 15.57 20.75
CA SER A 207 24.25 16.63 19.86
C SER A 207 23.27 17.78 19.59
N ASN A 208 22.00 17.65 19.99
CA ASN A 208 20.96 18.62 19.66
C ASN A 208 20.11 18.99 20.90
N PRO A 209 20.21 20.23 21.40
CA PRO A 209 19.48 20.67 22.60
C PRO A 209 17.96 20.78 22.40
N ILE A 210 17.46 20.63 21.17
CA ILE A 210 16.02 20.72 20.84
C ILE A 210 15.32 19.36 21.01
N ILE A 211 16.05 18.24 20.93
CA ILE A 211 15.46 16.91 21.09
C ILE A 211 15.16 16.70 22.58
N SER A 212 13.89 16.41 22.90
CA SER A 212 13.50 16.17 24.28
C SER A 212 13.94 14.77 24.74
N ARG A 213 14.21 14.60 26.03
CA ARG A 213 14.49 13.28 26.63
C ARG A 213 13.35 12.27 26.37
N ALA A 214 12.10 12.76 26.31
CA ALA A 214 10.93 11.96 25.96
C ALA A 214 10.97 11.44 24.52
N GLU A 215 11.64 12.15 23.59
CA GLU A 215 11.82 11.71 22.21
C GLU A 215 12.92 10.64 22.09
N GLU A 216 13.99 10.71 22.88
CA GLU A 216 15.00 9.64 22.97
C GLU A 216 14.42 8.37 23.58
N GLU A 217 13.74 8.49 24.73
CA GLU A 217 13.06 7.39 25.41
C GLU A 217 11.97 6.77 24.53
N ALA A 218 11.49 7.49 23.52
CA ALA A 218 10.49 6.99 22.61
C ALA A 218 10.99 5.91 21.65
N TYR A 219 12.26 5.93 21.23
CA TYR A 219 12.83 4.94 20.30
C TYR A 219 13.11 3.61 21.01
N GLN A 220 12.07 2.86 21.29
CA GLN A 220 12.15 1.55 21.95
C GLN A 220 11.53 0.45 21.11
N ILE A 221 12.09 -0.75 21.25
CA ILE A 221 11.52 -1.96 20.66
C ILE A 221 10.35 -2.39 21.54
N ALA A 222 9.13 -2.21 21.04
CA ALA A 222 7.93 -2.71 21.71
C ALA A 222 7.77 -4.22 21.47
N ILE A 223 8.09 -4.70 20.27
CA ILE A 223 8.12 -6.12 19.91
C ILE A 223 9.39 -6.37 19.09
N ASN A 224 10.22 -7.31 19.55
CA ASN A 224 11.40 -7.74 18.81
C ASN A 224 11.00 -8.39 17.48
N PRO A 225 11.80 -8.23 16.41
CA PRO A 225 11.55 -8.93 15.15
C PRO A 225 11.41 -10.44 15.34
N GLU A 226 10.24 -10.94 14.96
CA GLU A 226 9.83 -12.33 15.05
C GLU A 226 9.21 -12.80 13.74
N ILE A 227 9.24 -14.11 13.52
CA ILE A 227 8.64 -14.72 12.34
C ILE A 227 7.22 -15.17 12.70
N VAL A 228 6.24 -14.73 11.90
CA VAL A 228 4.83 -15.12 12.01
C VAL A 228 4.34 -15.63 10.65
N THR A 229 3.29 -16.44 10.65
CA THR A 229 2.63 -16.87 9.40
C THR A 229 1.24 -16.27 9.34
N ILE A 230 0.90 -15.64 8.22
CA ILE A 230 -0.40 -15.03 7.96
C ILE A 230 -0.87 -15.51 6.60
N ASN A 231 -2.02 -16.20 6.56
CA ASN A 231 -2.61 -16.77 5.35
C ASN A 231 -1.56 -17.47 4.46
N GLY A 232 -0.80 -18.40 5.03
CA GLY A 232 0.16 -19.22 4.30
C GLY A 232 1.48 -18.52 3.90
N ARG A 233 1.63 -17.21 4.15
CA ARG A 233 2.88 -16.47 3.91
C ARG A 233 3.59 -16.15 5.22
N VAL A 234 4.92 -16.25 5.19
CA VAL A 234 5.82 -15.92 6.30
C VAL A 234 6.07 -14.42 6.31
N TRP A 235 5.95 -13.81 7.48
CA TRP A 235 6.21 -12.39 7.71
C TRP A 235 7.19 -12.22 8.86
N VAL A 236 8.03 -11.19 8.78
CA VAL A 236 8.78 -10.68 9.92
C VAL A 236 7.96 -9.54 10.52
N ARG A 237 7.42 -9.78 11.72
CA ARG A 237 6.66 -8.81 12.50
C ARG A 237 7.55 -8.16 13.54
N TYR A 238 7.40 -6.86 13.73
CA TYR A 238 7.99 -6.14 14.87
C TYR A 238 7.18 -4.90 15.20
N ALA A 239 7.45 -4.29 16.36
CA ALA A 239 6.86 -3.02 16.72
C ALA A 239 7.88 -2.10 17.36
N MET A 240 7.84 -0.83 16.96
CA MET A 240 8.67 0.22 17.54
C MET A 240 7.79 1.32 18.09
N ASN A 241 8.17 1.84 19.24
CA ASN A 241 7.67 3.11 19.71
C ASN A 241 8.49 4.21 19.05
N MET A 242 7.83 5.31 18.73
CA MET A 242 8.44 6.59 18.39
C MET A 242 7.66 7.66 19.17
N TYR A 243 8.12 8.91 19.21
CA TYR A 243 7.59 9.94 20.12
C TYR A 243 6.05 9.99 20.19
N MET A 244 5.48 9.49 21.30
CA MET A 244 4.02 9.35 21.51
C MET A 244 3.25 8.58 20.43
N THR A 245 3.93 7.68 19.72
CA THR A 245 3.39 6.80 18.67
C THR A 245 3.90 5.37 18.85
N ARG A 246 3.19 4.42 18.25
CA ARG A 246 3.63 3.03 18.11
C ARG A 246 3.28 2.54 16.72
N ASP A 247 4.24 1.91 16.06
CA ASP A 247 4.03 1.31 14.75
C ASP A 247 4.28 -0.19 14.80
N TYR A 248 3.35 -0.95 14.23
CA TYR A 248 3.51 -2.37 13.95
C TYR A 248 3.91 -2.56 12.50
N HIS A 249 4.98 -3.30 12.26
CA HIS A 249 5.51 -3.54 10.93
C HIS A 249 5.43 -5.03 10.60
N TYR A 250 5.05 -5.32 9.36
CA TYR A 250 5.01 -6.65 8.78
C TYR A 250 5.77 -6.62 7.46
N LEU A 251 6.84 -7.39 7.38
CA LEU A 251 7.71 -7.46 6.20
C LEU A 251 7.69 -8.87 5.62
N THR A 252 7.51 -8.99 4.30
CA THR A 252 7.70 -10.24 3.56
C THR A 252 8.45 -9.95 2.28
N THR A 253 9.27 -10.89 1.83
CA THR A 253 9.81 -10.83 0.47
C THR A 253 8.88 -11.57 -0.48
N LEU A 254 8.99 -11.22 -1.75
CA LEU A 254 8.17 -11.66 -2.85
C LEU A 254 9.13 -12.05 -3.99
N SER A 255 9.06 -13.29 -4.45
CA SER A 255 9.98 -13.81 -5.46
C SER A 255 9.46 -13.60 -6.90
N PRO A 256 10.23 -12.96 -7.80
CA PRO A 256 11.65 -12.65 -7.67
C PRO A 256 11.94 -11.19 -7.23
N GLY A 257 12.69 -11.04 -6.13
CA GLY A 257 13.41 -9.80 -5.82
C GLY A 257 12.54 -8.59 -5.49
N ARG A 258 11.42 -8.82 -4.82
CA ARG A 258 10.50 -7.79 -4.35
C ARG A 258 10.28 -7.94 -2.85
N MET A 259 9.82 -6.88 -2.21
CA MET A 259 9.45 -6.87 -0.80
C MET A 259 8.17 -6.09 -0.60
N LEU A 260 7.31 -6.60 0.26
CA LEU A 260 6.13 -5.91 0.74
C LEU A 260 6.33 -5.56 2.21
N SER A 261 6.14 -4.28 2.52
CA SER A 261 6.11 -3.74 3.86
C SER A 261 4.72 -3.20 4.16
N VAL A 262 4.13 -3.64 5.27
CA VAL A 262 2.87 -3.13 5.79
C VAL A 262 3.13 -2.57 7.18
N ARG A 263 2.90 -1.27 7.36
CA ARG A 263 3.04 -0.56 8.63
C ARG A 263 1.66 -0.16 9.12
N PHE A 264 1.35 -0.49 10.37
CA PHE A 264 0.15 -0.08 11.07
C PHE A 264 0.50 0.90 12.20
N GLY A 265 0.11 2.16 12.03
CA GLY A 265 0.35 3.21 13.02
C GLY A 265 -0.79 3.33 14.03
N MET A 266 -0.43 3.35 15.31
CA MET A 266 -1.36 3.59 16.40
C MET A 266 -1.69 5.08 16.56
N PRO A 267 -2.84 5.44 17.18
CA PRO A 267 -3.21 6.82 17.51
C PRO A 267 -2.09 7.58 18.23
N ASN A 268 -1.78 8.79 17.74
CA ASN A 268 -0.80 9.68 18.36
C ASN A 268 -1.33 10.27 19.68
N GLY A 269 -0.41 10.73 20.53
CA GLY A 269 -0.72 11.40 21.81
C GLY A 269 -0.99 10.43 22.97
N HIS A 270 -0.54 9.19 22.83
CA HIS A 270 -0.49 8.21 23.91
C HIS A 270 0.94 7.74 24.10
N ASP A 271 1.41 7.71 25.35
CA ASP A 271 2.73 7.19 25.68
C ASP A 271 2.68 5.67 25.79
N TYR A 272 2.95 5.00 24.67
CA TYR A 272 3.01 3.55 24.57
C TYR A 272 4.20 2.94 25.32
N ASN A 273 5.19 3.71 25.76
CA ASN A 273 6.27 3.20 26.62
C ASN A 273 5.85 3.17 28.08
N ALA A 274 5.23 4.25 28.57
CA ALA A 274 4.74 4.31 29.95
C ALA A 274 3.57 3.35 30.21
N GLN A 275 2.79 3.03 29.17
CA GLN A 275 1.65 2.13 29.24
C GLN A 275 1.78 1.03 28.16
N PRO A 276 2.63 0.02 28.37
CA PRO A 276 2.91 -0.98 27.35
C PRO A 276 1.75 -1.96 27.14
N ASP A 277 0.89 -2.15 28.15
CA ASP A 277 -0.22 -3.09 28.14
C ASP A 277 -1.45 -2.52 27.40
N PRO A 278 -1.91 -3.16 26.31
CA PRO A 278 -3.14 -2.78 25.61
C PRO A 278 -4.38 -2.70 26.50
N SER A 279 -4.43 -3.41 27.63
CA SER A 279 -5.55 -3.40 28.56
C SER A 279 -5.74 -2.05 29.26
N THR A 280 -4.69 -1.24 29.39
CA THR A 280 -4.74 0.08 30.05
C THR A 280 -4.95 1.23 29.06
N TRP A 281 -4.89 0.94 27.76
CA TRP A 281 -5.00 1.96 26.73
C TRP A 281 -6.36 2.67 26.70
N PRO A 282 -6.39 3.93 26.25
CA PRO A 282 -7.62 4.65 25.99
C PRO A 282 -8.45 3.93 24.92
N GLY A 283 -9.77 4.15 24.95
CA GLY A 283 -10.70 3.42 24.09
C GLY A 283 -10.39 3.54 22.58
N SER A 284 -9.88 4.68 22.12
CA SER A 284 -9.47 4.88 20.72
C SER A 284 -8.25 4.05 20.33
N ALA A 285 -7.23 3.97 21.18
CA ALA A 285 -6.06 3.13 20.96
C ALA A 285 -6.42 1.63 21.01
N LYS A 286 -7.27 1.20 21.94
CA LYS A 286 -7.79 -0.19 21.98
C LYS A 286 -8.51 -0.57 20.68
N LYS A 287 -9.37 0.32 20.18
CA LYS A 287 -10.10 0.11 18.91
C LYS A 287 -9.15 0.05 17.72
N ALA A 288 -8.18 0.96 17.64
CA ALA A 288 -7.17 0.96 16.58
C ALA A 288 -6.36 -0.35 16.59
N TYR A 289 -5.96 -0.83 17.77
CA TYR A 289 -5.26 -2.10 17.93
C TYR A 289 -6.09 -3.28 17.44
N ALA A 290 -7.36 -3.35 17.85
CA ALA A 290 -8.26 -4.41 17.42
C ALA A 290 -8.51 -4.38 15.89
N ASN A 291 -8.59 -3.19 15.29
CA ASN A 291 -8.69 -3.06 13.84
C ASN A 291 -7.41 -3.51 13.14
N MET A 292 -6.25 -3.11 13.66
CA MET A 292 -4.94 -3.54 13.16
C MET A 292 -4.81 -5.06 13.17
N GLU A 293 -5.14 -5.73 14.28
CA GLU A 293 -5.10 -7.20 14.38
C GLU A 293 -6.01 -7.86 13.33
N LYS A 294 -7.23 -7.35 13.13
CA LYS A 294 -8.15 -7.86 12.11
C LYS A 294 -7.61 -7.69 10.69
N MET A 295 -7.07 -6.52 10.38
CA MET A 295 -6.49 -6.23 9.07
C MET A 295 -5.24 -7.07 8.83
N ALA A 296 -4.33 -7.15 9.80
CA ALA A 296 -3.12 -7.98 9.72
C ALA A 296 -3.49 -9.44 9.49
N ALA A 297 -4.45 -9.99 10.24
CA ALA A 297 -4.93 -11.37 10.04
C ALA A 297 -5.59 -11.60 8.67
N SER A 298 -6.10 -10.55 8.02
CA SER A 298 -6.71 -10.62 6.69
C SER A 298 -5.71 -10.44 5.54
N LEU A 299 -4.44 -10.10 5.83
CA LEU A 299 -3.43 -9.89 4.81
C LEU A 299 -3.21 -11.16 4.01
N ARG A 300 -3.36 -11.05 2.70
CA ARG A 300 -3.17 -12.15 1.77
C ARG A 300 -2.35 -11.70 0.57
N VAL A 301 -1.38 -12.50 0.17
CA VAL A 301 -0.59 -12.27 -1.04
C VAL A 301 -0.60 -13.54 -1.88
N SER A 302 -1.13 -13.44 -3.09
CA SER A 302 -1.23 -14.53 -4.07
C SER A 302 -0.49 -14.14 -5.35
N LYS A 303 -0.04 -15.11 -6.14
CA LYS A 303 0.57 -14.89 -7.46
C LYS A 303 -0.45 -15.28 -8.54
N ILE A 304 -0.63 -14.43 -9.57
CA ILE A 304 -1.64 -14.62 -10.64
C ILE A 304 -1.38 -15.92 -11.41
N ASP A 305 -0.13 -16.11 -11.84
CA ASP A 305 0.33 -17.30 -12.56
C ASP A 305 1.37 -18.02 -11.70
N ASP A 306 0.92 -18.62 -10.60
CA ASP A 306 1.81 -19.41 -9.74
C ASP A 306 2.19 -20.74 -10.43
N ASP A 307 3.43 -20.81 -10.87
CA ASP A 307 4.04 -21.98 -11.52
C ASP A 307 4.48 -23.06 -10.52
N GLY A 308 4.21 -22.88 -9.23
CA GLY A 308 4.65 -23.78 -8.17
C GLY A 308 6.10 -23.55 -7.76
N SER A 309 6.76 -22.49 -8.26
CA SER A 309 8.15 -22.20 -7.91
C SER A 309 8.35 -22.09 -6.39
N PRO A 310 9.46 -22.62 -5.84
CA PRO A 310 9.76 -22.49 -4.43
C PRO A 310 9.92 -21.01 -4.02
N ASP A 311 9.20 -20.61 -2.98
CA ASP A 311 9.35 -19.31 -2.31
C ASP A 311 9.57 -19.58 -0.81
N PRO A 312 10.74 -19.23 -0.24
CA PRO A 312 11.03 -19.48 1.18
C PRO A 312 10.12 -18.71 2.14
N PHE A 313 9.32 -17.76 1.64
CA PHE A 313 8.32 -17.02 2.40
C PHE A 313 6.91 -17.57 2.19
N VAL A 314 6.71 -18.67 1.46
CA VAL A 314 5.40 -19.32 1.29
C VAL A 314 5.39 -20.69 1.95
N VAL A 315 4.55 -20.86 2.96
CA VAL A 315 4.23 -22.14 3.58
C VAL A 315 3.03 -22.80 2.90
N GLU A 316 2.02 -21.99 2.57
CA GLU A 316 0.78 -22.43 1.93
C GLU A 316 0.34 -21.40 0.90
N ARG A 317 -0.07 -21.88 -0.29
CA ARG A 317 -0.65 -21.04 -1.33
C ARG A 317 -2.12 -20.81 -1.05
N VAL A 318 -2.52 -19.55 -1.09
CA VAL A 318 -3.89 -19.14 -0.79
C VAL A 318 -4.49 -18.41 -1.97
N GLU A 319 -5.74 -18.72 -2.27
CA GLU A 319 -6.51 -18.03 -3.32
C GLU A 319 -6.72 -16.56 -2.98
N PRO A 320 -6.64 -15.62 -3.93
CA PRO A 320 -6.91 -14.21 -3.65
C PRO A 320 -8.32 -14.03 -3.09
N ALA A 321 -8.51 -12.98 -2.28
CA ALA A 321 -9.86 -12.61 -1.88
C ALA A 321 -10.68 -12.23 -3.14
N PRO A 322 -11.98 -12.56 -3.18
CA PRO A 322 -12.84 -12.08 -4.25
C PRO A 322 -12.90 -10.55 -4.21
N LEU A 323 -13.04 -9.93 -5.38
CA LEU A 323 -13.32 -8.49 -5.44
C LEU A 323 -14.66 -8.19 -4.74
N PRO A 324 -14.81 -7.01 -4.11
CA PRO A 324 -16.09 -6.55 -3.60
C PRO A 324 -17.00 -6.19 -4.78
N VAL A 325 -17.61 -7.22 -5.38
CA VAL A 325 -18.56 -7.09 -6.49
C VAL A 325 -19.88 -6.61 -5.92
N ARG A 326 -20.24 -5.35 -6.18
CA ARG A 326 -21.49 -4.72 -5.71
C ARG A 326 -22.65 -4.96 -6.65
N GLU A 327 -22.35 -5.15 -7.93
CA GLU A 327 -23.29 -5.54 -8.98
C GLU A 327 -22.71 -6.74 -9.76
N PRO A 328 -23.53 -7.72 -10.19
CA PRO A 328 -23.03 -8.82 -11.00
C PRO A 328 -22.37 -8.31 -12.28
N LEU A 329 -21.20 -8.87 -12.63
CA LEU A 329 -20.50 -8.53 -13.87
C LEU A 329 -21.48 -8.69 -15.04
N PRO A 330 -21.47 -7.77 -16.03
CA PRO A 330 -22.31 -7.91 -17.20
C PRO A 330 -22.05 -9.28 -17.82
N SER A 331 -23.09 -10.12 -17.91
CA SER A 331 -23.02 -11.34 -18.68
C SER A 331 -22.60 -10.93 -20.10
N SER A 332 -21.45 -11.40 -20.55
CA SER A 332 -20.87 -11.09 -21.86
C SER A 332 -21.97 -11.05 -22.93
N GLN A 333 -22.27 -9.86 -23.45
CA GLN A 333 -23.19 -9.64 -24.57
C GLN A 333 -22.44 -9.71 -25.90
#